data_AF-A0A526ZHA6-F1
#
_entry.id   AF-A0A526ZHA6-F1
#
_cell.length_a   1.000
_cell.length_b   1.000
_cell.length_c   1.000
_cell.angle_alpha   90.00
_cell.angle_beta   90.00
_cell.angle_gamma   90.00
#
_symmetry.space_group_name_H-M   'P 1'
#
loop_
_entity.id
_entity.type
_entity.pdbx_description
1 polymer ?
#
loop_
_entity_poly.entity_id
_entity_poly.type
_entity_poly.pdbx_seq_one_letter_code
_entity_poly.pdbx_strand_id
1 'polypeptide(L)'
;GYGEESGTFTNNEGRIQAVRKFREPAFEARGNLAIFDFVAALRSQACQPSMQGEIFREIARLVPAYQGLTDGLGADGAFTT
;
A
#
# COMPACT_ATOMS: atom_id res chain seq x y z
N GLY A 1 -10.15 6.14 -7.89
CA GLY A 1 -10.50 5.20 -8.98
C GLY A 1 -9.32 4.33 -9.34
N TYR A 2 -9.52 3.20 -10.04
CA TYR A 2 -8.40 2.34 -10.48
C TYR A 2 -7.42 3.14 -11.36
N GLY A 3 -6.13 2.95 -11.15
CA GLY A 3 -5.07 3.59 -11.94
C GLY A 3 -4.66 5.00 -11.52
N GLU A 4 -5.28 5.57 -10.48
CA GLU A 4 -4.96 6.93 -9.99
C GLU A 4 -3.79 6.96 -8.98
N GLU A 5 -3.44 5.80 -8.43
CA GLU A 5 -2.39 5.64 -7.43
C GLU A 5 -1.61 4.35 -7.70
N SER A 6 -0.32 4.37 -7.41
CA SER A 6 0.51 3.16 -7.38
C SER A 6 0.32 2.45 -6.04
N GLY A 7 0.23 1.13 -6.03
CA GLY A 7 -0.02 0.40 -4.80
C GLY A 7 0.15 -1.11 -4.96
N THR A 8 -0.17 -1.84 -3.90
CA THR A 8 -0.11 -3.31 -3.88
C THR A 8 -1.47 -3.92 -3.62
N PHE A 9 -1.77 -4.99 -4.34
CA PHE A 9 -3.02 -5.73 -4.22
C PHE A 9 -2.72 -7.23 -4.12
N THR A 10 -3.49 -7.93 -3.30
CA THR A 10 -3.48 -9.39 -3.24
C THR A 10 -4.69 -9.92 -4.00
N ASN A 11 -4.47 -10.81 -4.97
CA ASN A 11 -5.54 -11.43 -5.74
C ASN A 11 -6.12 -12.68 -5.03
N ASN A 12 -7.12 -13.32 -5.64
CA ASN A 12 -7.77 -14.53 -5.08
C ASN A 12 -6.86 -15.75 -4.98
N GLU A 13 -5.72 -15.75 -5.68
CA GLU A 13 -4.71 -16.81 -5.63
C GLU A 13 -3.67 -16.56 -4.52
N GLY A 14 -3.84 -15.51 -3.71
CA GLY A 14 -2.84 -15.09 -2.72
C GLY A 14 -1.62 -14.40 -3.32
N ARG A 15 -1.67 -13.99 -4.59
CA ARG A 15 -0.57 -13.28 -5.26
C ARG A 15 -0.66 -11.79 -5.01
N ILE A 16 0.39 -11.24 -4.42
CA ILE A 16 0.63 -9.83 -4.19
C ILE A 16 1.28 -9.23 -5.45
N GLN A 17 0.68 -8.19 -6.01
CA GLN A 17 1.13 -7.53 -7.23
C GLN A 17 1.20 -6.03 -7.05
N ALA A 18 2.17 -5.39 -7.72
CA ALA A 18 2.27 -3.94 -7.79
C ALA A 18 1.45 -3.41 -8.97
N VAL A 19 0.63 -2.40 -8.72
CA VAL A 19 -0.07 -1.62 -9.74
C VAL A 19 0.61 -0.26 -9.86
N ARG A 20 0.80 0.20 -11.10
CA ARG A 20 1.35 1.52 -11.38
C ARG A 20 0.24 2.50 -11.72
N LYS A 21 0.36 3.72 -11.21
CA LYS A 21 -0.45 4.85 -11.65
C LYS A 21 -0.33 5.04 -13.16
N PHE A 22 -1.47 5.22 -13.84
CA PHE A 22 -1.51 5.52 -15.27
C PHE A 22 -2.47 6.67 -15.61
N ARG A 23 -3.16 7.25 -14.62
CA ARG A 23 -3.95 8.47 -14.78
C ARG A 23 -3.88 9.33 -13.51
N GLU A 24 -4.23 10.60 -13.64
CA GLU A 24 -4.31 11.53 -12.51
C GLU A 24 -5.61 11.35 -11.72
N PRO A 25 -5.58 11.54 -10.38
CA PRO A 25 -6.79 11.63 -9.57
C PRO A 25 -7.72 12.73 -10.08
N ALA A 26 -9.03 12.46 -10.06
CA ALA A 26 -10.02 13.43 -10.51
C ALA A 26 -10.30 14.50 -9.44
N PHE A 27 -10.50 15.75 -9.86
CA PHE A 27 -10.84 16.87 -8.99
C PHE A 27 -9.82 17.03 -7.84
N GLU A 28 -10.30 17.11 -6.59
CA GLU A 28 -9.48 17.23 -5.38
C GLU A 28 -9.19 15.87 -4.72
N ALA A 29 -9.37 14.76 -5.45
CA ALA A 29 -9.06 13.43 -4.93
C ALA A 29 -7.58 13.32 -4.55
N ARG A 30 -7.31 12.74 -3.39
CA ARG A 30 -5.95 12.54 -2.84
C ARG A 30 -5.64 11.04 -2.80
N GLY A 31 -4.34 10.71 -2.82
CA GLY A 31 -3.88 9.33 -2.59
C GLY A 31 -4.23 8.85 -1.18
N ASN A 32 -4.31 7.54 -1.00
CA ASN A 32 -4.85 6.95 0.23
C ASN A 32 -4.02 7.34 1.47
N LEU A 33 -2.68 7.30 1.37
CA LEU A 33 -1.81 7.68 2.49
C LEU A 33 -1.98 9.16 2.87
N ALA A 34 -2.11 10.05 1.87
CA ALA A 34 -2.31 11.47 2.12
C ALA A 34 -3.66 11.75 2.83
N ILE A 35 -4.68 10.92 2.61
CA ILE A 35 -5.95 11.00 3.34
C ILE A 35 -5.76 10.57 4.79
N PHE A 36 -5.06 9.46 5.04
CA PHE A 36 -4.78 9.00 6.41
C PHE A 36 -3.94 10.01 7.19
N ASP A 37 -2.88 10.54 6.59
CA ASP A 37 -2.04 11.58 7.19
C ASP A 37 -2.84 12.84 7.52
N PHE A 38 -3.72 13.28 6.61
CA PHE A 38 -4.60 14.42 6.85
C PHE A 38 -5.51 14.21 8.06
N VAL A 39 -6.17 13.05 8.15
CA VAL A 39 -7.06 12.73 9.27
C VAL A 39 -6.29 12.59 10.59
N ALA A 40 -5.10 11.98 10.57
CA ALA A 40 -4.25 11.86 11.75
C ALA A 40 -3.79 13.24 12.25
N ALA A 41 -3.39 14.13 11.35
CA ALA A 41 -2.95 15.48 11.68
C ALA A 41 -4.06 16.30 12.36
N LEU A 42 -5.33 16.14 11.95
CA LEU A 42 -6.48 16.76 12.63
C LEU A 42 -6.64 16.32 14.09
N ARG A 43 -6.04 15.19 14.47
CA ARG A 43 -6.02 14.65 15.83
C ARG A 43 -4.68 14.89 16.55
N SER A 44 -3.80 15.71 15.98
CA SER A 44 -2.42 15.90 16.46
C SER A 44 -1.63 14.58 16.54
N GLN A 45 -1.94 13.64 15.63
CA GLN A 45 -1.25 12.35 15.49
C GLN A 45 -0.56 12.29 14.13
N ALA A 46 0.33 11.31 13.96
CA ALA A 46 0.94 10.97 12.68
C ALA A 46 0.70 9.48 12.39
N CYS A 47 0.34 9.16 11.15
CA CYS A 47 0.38 7.78 10.68
C CYS A 47 1.84 7.39 10.47
N GLN A 48 2.33 6.46 11.28
CA GLN A 48 3.61 5.80 11.09
C GLN A 48 3.34 4.31 11.15
N PRO A 49 3.91 3.53 10.23
CA PRO A 49 4.90 3.88 9.21
C PRO A 49 4.33 4.66 8.01
N SER A 50 5.18 5.42 7.32
CA SER A 50 4.80 6.25 6.16
C SER A 50 5.58 5.92 4.88
N MET A 51 6.64 5.12 4.98
CA MET A 51 7.40 4.63 3.83
C MET A 51 6.97 3.22 3.46
N GLN A 52 6.87 2.92 2.15
CA GLN A 52 6.37 1.63 1.65
C GLN A 52 7.05 0.42 2.30
N GLY A 53 8.38 0.42 2.40
CA GLY A 53 9.12 -0.70 3.00
C GLY A 53 8.79 -0.90 4.49
N GLU A 54 8.52 0.18 5.23
CA GLU A 54 8.11 0.10 6.63
C GLU A 54 6.66 -0.37 6.77
N ILE A 55 5.77 0.10 5.89
CA ILE A 55 4.37 -0.38 5.79
C ILE A 55 4.35 -1.88 5.53
N PHE A 56 5.18 -2.38 4.61
CA PHE A 56 5.27 -3.82 4.33
C PHE A 56 5.77 -4.61 5.54
N ARG A 57 6.79 -4.11 6.23
CA ARG A 57 7.28 -4.74 7.47
C ARG A 57 6.20 -4.79 8.54
N GLU A 58 5.40 -3.74 8.66
CA GLU A 58 4.28 -3.76 9.60
C GLU A 58 3.20 -4.76 9.20
N ILE A 59 2.82 -4.81 7.92
CA ILE A 59 1.87 -5.81 7.40
C ILE A 59 2.37 -7.23 7.70
N ALA A 60 3.63 -7.52 7.37
CA ALA A 60 4.25 -8.83 7.64
C ALA A 60 4.30 -9.18 9.14
N ARG A 61 4.48 -8.18 10.01
CA ARG A 61 4.45 -8.34 11.47
C ARG A 61 3.05 -8.63 11.99
N LEU A 62 2.02 -7.97 11.46
CA LEU A 62 0.64 -8.06 11.95
C LEU A 62 -0.15 -9.19 11.32
N VAL A 63 0.18 -9.59 10.09
CA VAL A 63 -0.56 -10.57 9.31
C VAL A 63 0.39 -11.69 8.86
N PRO A 64 0.42 -12.85 9.54
CA PRO A 64 1.40 -13.90 9.28
C PRO A 64 1.52 -14.38 7.83
N ALA A 65 0.41 -14.37 7.09
CA ALA A 65 0.39 -14.75 5.67
C ALA A 65 1.28 -13.87 4.78
N TYR A 66 1.65 -12.66 5.24
CA TYR A 66 2.49 -11.71 4.52
C TYR A 66 3.96 -11.72 4.98
N GLN A 67 4.41 -12.70 5.76
CA GLN A 67 5.80 -12.70 6.25
C GLN A 67 6.88 -12.71 5.15
N GLY A 68 6.56 -13.20 3.96
CA GLY A 68 7.45 -13.14 2.78
C GLY A 68 7.41 -11.82 2.01
N LEU A 69 6.62 -10.82 2.45
CA LEU A 69 6.47 -9.56 1.73
C LEU A 69 7.73 -8.68 1.91
N THR A 70 8.43 -8.42 0.83
CA THR A 70 9.56 -7.48 0.76
C THR A 70 9.25 -6.31 -0.15
N ASP A 71 10.03 -5.24 -0.03
CA ASP A 71 10.06 -4.20 -1.05
C ASP A 71 10.53 -4.76 -2.41
N GLY A 72 10.14 -4.11 -3.50
CA GLY A 72 10.56 -4.50 -4.85
C GLY A 72 9.84 -5.72 -5.43
N LEU A 73 8.51 -5.78 -5.34
CA LEU A 73 7.71 -6.77 -6.07
C LEU A 73 8.05 -6.73 -7.57
N GLY A 74 8.66 -7.81 -8.07
CA GLY A 74 8.96 -8.00 -9.50
C GLY A 74 7.68 -8.18 -10.33
N ALA A 75 7.84 -8.42 -11.64
CA ALA A 75 6.71 -8.63 -12.55
C ALA A 75 5.81 -9.81 -12.12
N ASP A 76 6.41 -10.84 -11.51
CA ASP A 76 5.72 -12.05 -11.06
C ASP A 76 4.99 -11.87 -9.72
N GLY A 77 5.23 -10.76 -9.02
CA GLY A 77 4.71 -10.51 -7.69
C GLY A 77 5.33 -11.42 -6.61
N ALA A 78 4.63 -11.59 -5.50
CA ALA A 78 4.98 -12.49 -4.40
C ALA A 78 3.73 -13.23 -3.90
N PHE A 79 3.85 -14.44 -3.38
CA PHE A 79 2.72 -15.18 -2.82
C PHE A 79 2.68 -15.05 -1.30
N THR A 80 1.46 -14.96 -0.76
CA THR A 80 1.23 -15.18 0.67
C THR A 80 1.49 -16.64 1.03
N THR A 81 1.92 -16.90 2.27
CA THR A 81 2.20 -18.24 2.80
C THR A 81 1.10 -18.76 3.71
#